data_AF-A0A963VZ89-F1
#
_entry.id   AF-A0A963VZ89-F1
#
_cell.length_a   1.000
_cell.length_b   1.000
_cell.length_c   1.000
_cell.angle_alpha   90.00
_cell.angle_beta   90.00
_cell.angle_gamma   90.00
#
_symmetry.space_group_name_H-M   'P 1'
#
loop_
_entity.id
_entity.type
_entity.pdbx_description
1 polymer ?
#
loop_
_entity_poly.entity_id
_entity_poly.type
_entity_poly.pdbx_seq_one_letter_code
_entity_poly.pdbx_strand_id
1 'polypeptide(L)' 'TKQIEGHTICALGDAAAWPVQGLIRHFRPEIEARIESYTARTAKAA' A
#
# COMPACT_ATOMS: atom_id res chain seq x y z
N THR A 1 -13.43 -1.40 2.88
CA THR A 1 -11.97 -1.60 3.03
C THR A 1 -11.37 -2.55 1.99
N LYS A 2 -12.17 -3.27 1.18
CA LYS A 2 -11.69 -4.18 0.12
C LYS A 2 -12.51 -3.98 -1.16
N GLN A 3 -12.16 -2.95 -1.94
CA GLN A 3 -12.95 -2.55 -3.12
C GLN A 3 -12.65 -3.36 -4.38
N ILE A 4 -11.48 -4.00 -4.45
CA ILE A 4 -11.05 -4.78 -5.62
C ILE A 4 -11.30 -6.28 -5.38
N GLU A 5 -10.94 -6.77 -4.19
CA GLU A 5 -11.10 -8.18 -3.83
C GLU A 5 -12.58 -8.60 -3.91
N GLY A 6 -12.89 -9.62 -4.72
CA GLY A 6 -14.24 -10.13 -4.95
C GLY A 6 -15.15 -9.24 -5.82
N HIS A 7 -14.62 -8.15 -6.39
CA HIS A 7 -15.39 -7.17 -7.19
C HIS A 7 -14.91 -7.08 -8.65
N THR A 8 -14.08 -8.03 -9.09
CA THR A 8 -13.58 -8.10 -10.47
C THR A 8 -14.05 -9.36 -11.18
N ILE A 9 -14.22 -9.28 -12.51
CA ILE A 9 -14.71 -10.39 -13.34
C ILE A 9 -13.79 -11.62 -13.34
N CYS A 10 -12.49 -11.43 -13.08
CA CYS A 10 -11.51 -12.51 -13.02
C CYS A 10 -10.66 -12.42 -11.75
N ALA A 11 -10.05 -13.55 -11.38
CA ALA A 11 -9.21 -13.69 -10.18
C ALA A 11 -7.91 -12.86 -10.21
N LEU A 12 -7.59 -12.20 -11.32
CA LEU A 12 -6.44 -11.32 -11.41
C LEU A 12 -6.54 -10.15 -10.42
N GLY A 13 -7.75 -9.62 -10.18
CA GLY A 13 -7.96 -8.53 -9.22
C GLY A 13 -7.61 -8.96 -7.80
N ASP A 14 -8.06 -10.14 -7.38
CA ASP A 14 -7.73 -10.73 -6.08
C ASP A 14 -6.22 -11.02 -5.97
N ALA A 15 -5.65 -11.61 -7.02
CA ALA A 15 -4.22 -11.92 -7.10
C ALA A 15 -3.34 -10.66 -7.00
N ALA A 16 -3.81 -9.51 -7.48
CA ALA A 16 -3.13 -8.23 -7.33
C ALA A 16 -3.38 -7.59 -5.94
N ALA A 17 -4.58 -7.71 -5.40
CA ALA A 17 -4.97 -7.07 -4.14
C ALA A 17 -4.34 -7.75 -2.91
N TRP A 18 -4.30 -9.09 -2.87
CA TRP A 18 -3.82 -9.82 -1.69
C TRP A 18 -2.35 -9.56 -1.34
N PRO A 19 -1.38 -9.53 -2.29
CA PRO A 19 0.00 -9.20 -1.97
C PRO A 19 0.15 -7.82 -1.32
N VAL A 20 -0.58 -6.81 -1.81
CA VAL A 20 -0.57 -5.45 -1.25
C VAL A 20 -1.19 -5.43 0.15
N GLN A 21 -2.30 -6.14 0.36
CA GLN A 21 -2.90 -6.28 1.68
C GLN A 21 -1.95 -6.96 2.67
N GLY A 22 -1.22 -8.00 2.25
CA GLY A 22 -0.20 -8.68 3.05
C GLY A 22 0.98 -7.76 3.39
N LEU A 23 1.49 -7.02 2.39
CA LEU A 23 2.53 -6.02 2.58
C LEU A 23 2.11 -4.99 3.64
N ILE A 24 0.90 -4.43 3.52
CA ILE A 24 0.38 -3.46 4.50
C ILE A 24 0.19 -4.12 5.87
N ARG A 25 -0.29 -5.37 5.95
CA ARG A 25 -0.51 -6.05 7.23
C ARG A 25 0.79 -6.23 8.02
N HIS A 26 1.88 -6.58 7.35
CA HIS A 26 3.13 -6.97 8.01
C HIS A 26 4.18 -5.85 8.05
N PHE A 27 4.14 -4.92 7.09
CA PHE A 27 5.17 -3.89 6.91
C PHE A 27 4.62 -2.46 6.98
N ARG A 28 3.43 -2.25 7.54
CA ARG A 28 2.88 -0.91 7.78
C ARG A 28 3.88 0.05 8.44
N PRO A 29 4.60 -0.31 9.52
CA PRO A 29 5.53 0.61 10.16
C PRO A 29 6.66 1.08 9.21
N GLU A 30 7.17 0.18 8.37
CA GLU A 30 8.21 0.49 7.38
C GLU A 30 7.68 1.41 6.27
N ILE A 31 6.45 1.17 5.80
CA ILE A 31 5.80 2.04 4.81
C ILE A 31 5.62 3.46 5.36
N GLU A 32 5.11 3.57 6.59
CA GLU A 32 4.88 4.86 7.26
C GLU A 32 6.21 5.61 7.47
N ALA A 33 7.26 4.93 7.94
CA ALA A 33 8.60 5.52 8.09
C ALA A 33 9.17 6.04 6.75
N ARG A 34 8.97 5.30 5.64
CA ARG A 34 9.39 5.74 4.30
C ARG A 34 8.62 6.98 3.86
N ILE A 35 7.30 7.02 4.07
CA ILE A 35 6.46 8.19 3.74
C ILE A 35 6.89 9.42 4.55
N GLU A 36 7.16 9.25 5.84
CA GLU A 36 7.64 10.33 6.71
C GLU A 36 8.99 10.87 6.23
N SER A 37 9.94 9.99 5.94
CA SER A 37 11.26 10.38 5.42
C SER A 37 11.17 11.14 4.09
N TYR A 38 10.27 10.72 3.20
CA TYR A 38 10.02 11.37 1.92
C TYR A 38 9.40 12.76 2.13
N THR A 39 8.41 12.85 3.00
CA THR A 39 7.72 14.11 3.34
C THR A 39 8.68 15.12 3.96
N ALA A 40 9.49 14.71 4.95
CA ALA A 40 10.49 15.55 5.58
C ALA A 40 11.54 16.06 4.58
N ARG A 41 12.02 15.19 3.68
CA ARG A 41 12.96 15.58 2.61
C ARG A 41 12.35 16.58 1.65
N THR A 42 11.09 16.38 1.27
CA THR A 42 10.38 17.25 0.32
C THR A 42 10.07 18.61 0.94
N ALA A 43 9.64 18.63 2.19
CA ALA A 43 9.37 19.87 2.93
C ALA A 43 10.63 20.72 3.16
N LYS A 44 11.81 20.09 3.30
CA LYS A 44 13.10 20.80 3.41
C LYS A 44 13.58 21.40 2.07
N ALA A 45 13.09 20.88 0.94
CA ALA A 45 13.47 21.34 -0.39
C ALA A 45 12.57 22.43 -0.96
N ALA A 46 11.41 22.67 -0.33
CA ALA A 46 10.51 23.79 -0.58
C ALA A 46 10.91 25.00 0.26
#